data_AF-A0A537YKD6-F1
#
_entry.id   AF-A0A537YKD6-F1
#
_cell.length_a   1.000
_cell.length_b   1.000
_cell.length_c   1.000
_cell.angle_alpha   90.00
_cell.angle_beta   90.00
_cell.angle_gamma   90.00
#
_symmetry.space_group_name_H-M   'P 1'
#
loop_
_entity.id
_entity.type
_entity.pdbx_description
1 polymer ?
#
loop_
_entity_poly.entity_id
_entity_poly.type
_entity_poly.pdbx_seq_one_letter_code
_entity_poly.pdbx_strand_id
1 'polypeptide(L)'
;MAATIRERVAVGREVRALTAQARLSGWILGVLPLGFFAFLWLTSRRDIEGALGTPAGLASVLLGLGLEVGAFFWIRALLEVA
;
A
#
# COMPACT_ATOMS: atom_id res chain seq x y z
N MET A 1 -9.31 32.25 -26.18
CA MET A 1 -8.98 30.85 -26.56
C MET A 1 -7.58 30.41 -26.11
N ALA A 2 -6.52 31.23 -26.26
CA ALA A 2 -5.16 30.87 -25.79
C ALA A 2 -5.00 30.70 -24.26
N ALA A 3 -5.78 31.44 -23.44
CA ALA A 3 -5.78 31.31 -21.98
C ALA A 3 -6.26 29.91 -21.53
N THR A 4 -7.34 29.40 -22.14
CA THR A 4 -7.94 28.11 -21.84
C THR A 4 -6.98 26.94 -22.07
N ILE A 5 -6.10 27.01 -23.09
CA ILE A 5 -5.09 25.97 -23.36
C ILE A 5 -4.00 25.97 -22.26
N ARG A 6 -3.50 27.14 -21.86
CA ARG A 6 -2.49 27.27 -20.79
C ARG A 6 -3.02 26.76 -19.45
N GLU A 7 -4.28 27.07 -19.15
CA GLU A 7 -4.94 26.66 -17.91
C GLU A 7 -5.12 25.15 -17.83
N ARG A 8 -5.52 24.49 -18.92
CA ARG A 8 -5.57 23.01 -18.97
C ARG A 8 -4.21 22.35 -18.78
N VAL A 9 -3.14 22.93 -19.35
CA VAL A 9 -1.77 22.42 -19.13
C VAL A 9 -1.31 22.63 -17.69
N ALA A 10 -1.69 23.73 -17.04
CA ALA A 10 -1.41 23.95 -15.62
C ALA A 10 -2.14 22.93 -14.73
N VAL A 11 -3.45 22.73 -14.95
CA VAL A 11 -4.26 21.74 -14.22
C VAL A 11 -3.73 20.32 -14.44
N GLY A 12 -3.36 19.94 -15.67
CA GLY A 12 -2.78 18.62 -15.93
C GLY A 12 -1.47 18.36 -15.20
N ARG A 13 -0.62 19.38 -15.03
CA ARG A 13 0.61 19.27 -14.23
C ARG A 13 0.31 19.12 -12.74
N GLU A 14 -0.68 19.87 -12.24
CA GLU A 14 -1.10 19.80 -10.83
C GLU A 14 -1.71 18.44 -10.49
N VAL A 15 -2.61 17.92 -11.32
CA VAL A 15 -3.18 16.57 -11.18
C VAL A 15 -2.06 15.53 -11.16
N ARG A 16 -1.09 15.60 -12.08
CA ARG A 16 0.03 14.66 -12.12
C ARG A 16 0.91 14.71 -10.87
N ALA A 17 1.11 15.90 -10.30
CA ALA A 17 1.84 16.09 -9.04
C ALA A 17 1.05 15.51 -7.85
N LEU A 18 -0.25 15.75 -7.78
CA LEU A 18 -1.15 15.20 -6.75
C LEU A 18 -1.20 13.66 -6.83
N THR A 19 -1.29 13.09 -8.02
CA THR A 19 -1.22 11.64 -8.22
C THR A 19 0.14 11.08 -7.77
N ALA A 20 1.24 11.77 -8.05
CA ALA A 20 2.56 11.35 -7.56
C ALA A 20 2.66 11.35 -6.02
N GLN A 21 2.05 12.34 -5.36
CA GLN A 21 1.96 12.36 -3.89
C GLN A 21 1.11 11.20 -3.36
N ALA A 22 -0.07 10.98 -3.95
CA ALA A 22 -0.95 9.87 -3.58
C ALA A 22 -0.27 8.50 -3.77
N ARG A 23 0.55 8.34 -4.82
CA ARG A 23 1.39 7.15 -5.06
C ARG A 23 2.36 6.89 -3.93
N LEU A 24 3.09 7.92 -3.51
CA LEU A 24 4.07 7.80 -2.43
C LEU A 24 3.39 7.45 -1.10
N SER A 25 2.27 8.09 -0.79
CA SER A 25 1.47 7.76 0.39
C SER A 25 0.94 6.32 0.35
N GLY A 26 0.51 5.85 -0.83
CA GLY A 26 0.09 4.46 -1.03
C GLY A 26 1.22 3.46 -0.78
N TRP A 27 2.44 3.75 -1.23
CA TRP A 27 3.61 2.92 -0.96
C TRP A 27 3.97 2.87 0.53
N ILE A 28 3.93 4.00 1.23
CA ILE A 28 4.21 4.05 2.68
C ILE A 28 3.21 3.17 3.44
N LEU A 29 1.92 3.29 3.12
CA LEU A 29 0.87 2.52 3.76
C LEU A 29 0.96 1.03 3.41
N GLY A 30 1.36 0.70 2.18
CA GLY A 30 1.55 -0.68 1.72
C GLY A 30 2.74 -1.40 2.34
N VAL A 31 3.78 -0.68 2.80
CA VAL A 31 4.94 -1.28 3.49
C VAL A 31 4.69 -1.46 4.99
N LEU A 32 3.69 -0.78 5.54
CA LEU A 32 3.40 -0.78 6.98
C LEU A 32 3.12 -2.18 7.57
N PRO A 33 2.33 -3.07 6.92
CA PRO A 33 2.05 -4.40 7.45
C PRO A 33 3.30 -5.29 7.43
N LEU A 34 4.06 -5.30 6.33
CA LEU A 34 5.38 -5.92 6.24
C LEU A 34 6.33 -5.46 7.36
N GLY A 35 6.42 -4.15 7.60
CA GLY A 35 7.26 -3.57 8.65
C GLY A 35 6.80 -3.98 10.04
N PHE A 36 5.48 -3.98 10.29
CA PHE A 36 4.90 -4.43 11.55
C PHE A 36 5.16 -5.92 11.80
N PHE A 37 5.01 -6.76 10.77
CA PHE A 37 5.31 -8.18 10.86
C PHE A 37 6.79 -8.43 11.17
N ALA A 38 7.71 -7.75 10.48
CA ALA A 38 9.14 -7.83 10.75
C ALA A 38 9.48 -7.38 12.18
N PHE A 39 8.85 -6.30 12.66
CA PHE A 39 9.01 -5.80 14.03
C PHE A 39 8.54 -6.81 15.08
N LEU A 40 7.38 -7.44 14.88
CA LEU A 40 6.89 -8.50 15.76
C LEU A 40 7.81 -9.72 15.74
N TRP A 41 8.37 -10.07 14.60
CA TRP A 41 9.30 -11.19 14.50
C TRP A 41 10.61 -10.95 15.27
N LEU A 42 11.12 -9.71 15.24
CA LEU A 42 12.31 -9.28 16.00
C LEU A 42 12.06 -9.20 17.50
N THR A 43 10.90 -8.69 17.91
CA THR A 43 10.59 -8.40 19.34
C THR A 43 10.01 -9.62 20.06
N SER A 44 9.21 -10.42 19.38
CA SER A 44 8.36 -11.47 19.94
C SER A 44 8.43 -12.77 19.13
N ARG A 45 9.65 -13.26 18.90
CA ARG A 45 9.90 -14.45 18.08
C ARG A 45 9.12 -15.69 18.55
N ARG A 46 8.98 -15.87 19.87
CA ARG A 46 8.27 -17.02 20.45
C ARG A 46 6.76 -16.95 20.24
N ASP A 47 6.19 -15.75 20.18
CA ASP A 47 4.76 -15.55 19.92
C ASP A 47 4.45 -15.82 18.44
N ILE A 48 5.33 -15.41 17.52
CA ILE A 48 5.23 -15.71 16.09
C ILE A 48 5.37 -17.22 15.83
N GLU A 49 6.35 -17.89 16.44
CA GLU A 49 6.50 -19.34 16.32
C GLU A 49 5.29 -20.10 16.88
N GLY A 50 4.74 -19.64 18.01
CA GLY A 50 3.49 -20.17 18.56
C GLY A 50 2.30 -19.94 17.64
N ALA A 51 2.17 -18.74 17.06
CA ALA A 51 1.09 -18.42 16.13
C ALA A 51 1.17 -19.28 14.87
N LEU A 52 2.35 -19.41 14.26
CA LEU A 52 2.59 -20.23 13.07
C LEU A 52 2.38 -21.74 13.32
N GLY A 53 2.58 -22.19 14.56
CA GLY A 53 2.30 -23.57 14.97
C GLY A 53 0.82 -23.89 15.14
N THR A 54 -0.06 -22.89 15.14
CA THR A 54 -1.52 -23.08 15.29
C THR A 54 -2.26 -22.87 13.97
N PRO A 55 -3.36 -23.61 13.70
CA PRO A 55 -4.17 -23.39 12.50
C PRO A 55 -4.73 -21.97 12.42
N ALA A 56 -5.08 -21.39 13.58
CA ALA A 56 -5.61 -20.04 13.67
C ALA A 56 -4.57 -18.98 13.28
N GLY A 57 -3.34 -19.07 13.80
CA GLY A 57 -2.29 -18.11 13.45
C GLY A 57 -1.83 -18.25 12.01
N LEU A 58 -1.77 -19.47 11.47
CA LEU A 58 -1.49 -19.69 10.04
C LEU A 58 -2.58 -19.05 9.16
N ALA A 59 -3.86 -19.21 9.53
CA ALA A 59 -4.96 -18.54 8.85
C ALA A 59 -4.83 -17.01 8.91
N SER A 60 -4.49 -16.44 10.07
CA SER A 60 -4.25 -14.99 10.20
C SER A 60 -3.13 -14.48 9.30
N VAL A 61 -2.03 -15.22 9.20
CA VAL A 61 -0.90 -14.87 8.31
C VAL A 61 -1.31 -14.91 6.84
N LEU A 62 -1.99 -15.98 6.42
CA LEU A 62 -2.49 -16.11 5.04
C LEU A 62 -3.49 -15.00 4.70
N LEU A 63 -4.38 -14.66 5.64
CA LEU A 63 -5.36 -13.60 5.47
C LEU A 63 -4.67 -12.23 5.38
N GLY A 64 -3.67 -11.98 6.22
CA GLY A 64 -2.84 -10.77 6.16
C GLY A 64 -2.11 -10.63 4.82
N LEU A 65 -1.45 -11.70 4.35
CA LEU A 65 -0.80 -11.75 3.04
C LEU A 65 -1.79 -11.51 1.89
N GLY A 66 -2.98 -12.12 1.97
CA GLY A 66 -4.05 -11.90 0.99
C GLY A 66 -4.53 -10.46 0.95
N LEU A 67 -4.72 -9.84 2.12
CA LEU A 67 -5.08 -8.41 2.23
C LEU A 67 -3.98 -7.50 1.69
N GLU A 68 -2.72 -7.83 1.93
CA GLU A 68 -1.56 -7.04 1.48
C GLU A 68 -1.40 -7.11 -0.04
N VAL A 69 -1.57 -8.31 -0.63
CA VAL A 69 -1.63 -8.49 -2.08
C VAL A 69 -2.84 -7.75 -2.66
N GLY A 70 -4.00 -7.83 -2.02
CA GLY A 70 -5.20 -7.10 -2.43
C GLY A 70 -4.99 -5.58 -2.40
N ALA A 71 -4.37 -5.06 -1.33
CA ALA A 71 -4.01 -3.66 -1.21
C ALA A 71 -3.02 -3.23 -2.30
N PHE A 72 -2.03 -4.06 -2.61
CA PHE A 72 -1.09 -3.81 -3.70
C PHE A 72 -1.81 -3.71 -5.05
N PHE A 73 -2.71 -4.64 -5.36
CA PHE A 73 -3.52 -4.58 -6.59
C PHE A 73 -4.45 -3.36 -6.62
N TRP A 74 -5.09 -3.01 -5.50
CA TRP A 74 -5.96 -1.85 -5.40
C TRP A 74 -5.20 -0.54 -5.64
N ILE A 75 -4.01 -0.39 -5.04
CA ILE A 75 -3.14 0.75 -5.28
C ILE A 75 -2.71 0.75 -6.74
N ARG A 76 -2.25 -0.37 -7.30
CA ARG A 76 -1.87 -0.45 -8.73
C ARG A 76 -3.01 -0.03 -9.67
N ALA A 77 -4.24 -0.47 -9.39
CA ALA A 77 -5.43 -0.13 -10.18
C ALA A 77 -5.77 1.37 -10.07
N LEU A 78 -5.72 1.97 -8.87
CA LEU A 78 -5.91 3.41 -8.70
C LEU A 78 -4.91 4.24 -9.53
N LEU A 79 -3.70 3.72 -9.71
CA LEU A 79 -2.62 4.40 -10.44
C LEU A 79 -2.63 4.15 -11.95
N GLU A 80 -3.34 3.13 -12.40
CA GLU A 80 -3.55 2.85 -13.83
C GLU A 80 -4.74 3.64 -14.38
N VAL A 81 -5.70 3.97 -13.52
CA VAL A 81 -6.91 4.75 -13.88
C VAL A 81 -6.67 6.27 -13.83
N ALA A 82 -5.63 6.74 -13.13
CA ALA A 82 -5.26 8.15 -12.99
C ALA A 82 -4.17 8.59 -13.97
#